data_AF-A0A2V9XPS7-F1
#
_entry.id   AF-A0A2V9XPS7-F1
#
_cell.length_a   1.000
_cell.length_b   1.000
_cell.length_c   1.000
_cell.angle_alpha   90.00
_cell.angle_beta   90.00
_cell.angle_gamma   90.00
#
_symmetry.space_group_name_H-M   'P 1'
#
loop_
_entity.id
_entity.type
_entity.pdbx_description
1 polymer ?
#
loop_
_entity_poly.entity_id
_entity_poly.type
_entity_poly.pdbx_seq_one_letter_code
_entity_poly.pdbx_strand_id
1 'polypeptide(L)'
;MRSLFTLLLLSTAFVSAQDTKINELGKSPVETKFVSGGHIRMDLCSSGIEIVGTDDSAVRVSYHPERDSVRVRLEISGDHADLRLTGCPHNNFQARIEIPKSSALYVRMLAGQLDVRDVTGDKDVELSFGQLDLDVGRAEQYAHVDASVNSGQLEASAFAVSKGGLFRSFDQRGPGKYRLHAHVGAGQVDLR
;
A
#
# COMPACT_ATOMS: atom_id res chain seq x y z
N MET A 1 -64.54 12.36 -5.83
CA MET A 1 -63.36 13.04 -6.41
C MET A 1 -62.50 13.61 -5.28
N ARG A 2 -61.43 12.92 -4.87
CA ARG A 2 -60.30 13.53 -4.14
C ARG A 2 -59.05 12.70 -4.42
N SER A 3 -58.28 13.13 -5.42
CA SER A 3 -56.92 12.64 -5.65
C SER A 3 -56.02 13.15 -4.53
N LEU A 4 -55.28 12.25 -3.86
CA LEU A 4 -54.06 12.61 -3.14
C LEU A 4 -52.87 12.12 -3.96
N PHE A 5 -52.15 13.06 -4.55
CA PHE A 5 -50.84 12.85 -5.17
C PHE A 5 -49.79 12.93 -4.06
N THR A 6 -49.13 11.82 -3.74
CA THR A 6 -48.02 11.79 -2.79
C THR A 6 -46.72 12.05 -3.55
N LEU A 7 -46.13 13.22 -3.34
CA LEU A 7 -44.86 13.63 -3.94
C LEU A 7 -43.70 13.03 -3.11
N LEU A 8 -42.96 12.07 -3.67
CA LEU A 8 -41.76 11.50 -3.06
C LEU A 8 -40.56 12.40 -3.40
N LEU A 9 -40.01 13.11 -2.42
CA LEU A 9 -38.76 13.86 -2.56
C LEU A 9 -37.57 12.90 -2.43
N LEU A 10 -36.90 12.59 -3.54
CA LEU A 10 -35.58 11.94 -3.53
C LEU A 10 -34.53 12.97 -3.08
N SER A 11 -34.06 12.87 -1.83
CA SER A 11 -32.90 13.60 -1.35
C SER A 11 -31.63 12.82 -1.73
N THR A 12 -30.97 13.21 -2.82
CA THR A 12 -29.61 12.75 -3.14
C THR A 12 -28.62 13.42 -2.18
N ALA A 13 -28.12 12.68 -1.21
CA ALA A 13 -27.00 13.11 -0.39
C ALA A 13 -25.73 13.09 -1.24
N PHE A 14 -25.25 14.27 -1.63
CA PHE A 14 -23.90 14.42 -2.17
C PHE A 14 -22.91 14.16 -1.03
N VAL A 15 -22.20 13.04 -1.10
CA VAL A 15 -21.01 12.81 -0.27
C VAL A 15 -19.95 13.79 -0.76
N SER A 16 -19.79 14.90 -0.04
CA SER A 16 -18.65 15.80 -0.28
C SER A 16 -17.38 15.01 0.02
N ALA A 17 -16.48 14.90 -0.97
CA ALA A 17 -15.13 14.41 -0.74
C ALA A 17 -14.50 15.28 0.37
N GLN A 18 -14.19 14.68 1.51
CA GLN A 18 -13.56 15.39 2.62
C GLN A 18 -12.05 15.41 2.36
N ASP A 19 -11.53 16.59 2.06
CA ASP A 19 -10.08 16.79 2.05
C ASP A 19 -9.57 16.78 3.49
N THR A 20 -8.67 15.86 3.81
CA THR A 20 -8.08 15.74 5.15
C THR A 20 -6.58 15.91 5.06
N LYS A 21 -5.99 16.74 5.92
CA LYS A 21 -4.55 16.92 6.02
C LYS A 21 -4.09 16.73 7.45
N ILE A 22 -3.22 15.76 7.66
CA ILE A 22 -2.61 15.43 8.94
C ILE A 22 -1.10 15.56 8.80
N ASN A 23 -0.48 16.19 9.78
CA ASN A 23 0.98 16.30 9.88
C ASN A 23 1.36 16.21 11.34
N GLU A 24 1.63 14.99 11.79
CA GLU A 24 1.87 14.67 13.19
C GLU A 24 3.33 14.29 13.40
N LEU A 25 3.89 14.69 14.53
CA LEU A 25 5.26 14.42 14.93
C LEU A 25 5.26 13.68 16.27
N GLY A 26 5.94 12.54 16.36
CA GLY A 26 6.02 11.73 17.58
C GLY A 26 4.75 10.99 17.98
N LYS A 27 3.62 11.26 17.31
CA LYS A 27 2.33 10.63 17.60
C LYS A 27 2.22 9.25 16.98
N SER A 28 1.81 8.26 17.77
CA SER A 28 1.48 6.90 17.35
C SER A 28 0.30 6.40 18.20
N PRO A 29 -0.82 5.92 17.63
CA PRO A 29 -1.10 5.86 16.19
C PRO A 29 -1.56 7.22 15.63
N VAL A 30 -1.42 7.36 14.30
CA VAL A 30 -2.04 8.40 13.50
C VAL A 30 -3.09 7.73 12.60
N GLU A 31 -4.34 8.16 12.70
CA GLU A 31 -5.46 7.54 11.99
C GLU A 31 -6.35 8.59 11.30
N THR A 32 -6.89 8.22 10.15
CA THR A 32 -7.96 8.97 9.48
C THR A 32 -8.84 8.03 8.65
N LYS A 33 -10.06 8.46 8.35
CA LYS A 33 -10.97 7.74 7.45
C LYS A 33 -10.43 7.75 6.03
N PHE A 34 -10.60 6.64 5.33
CA PHE A 34 -10.28 6.50 3.90
C PHE A 34 -11.19 5.46 3.26
N VAL A 35 -11.58 5.69 2.01
CA VAL A 35 -12.53 4.83 1.32
C VAL A 35 -11.86 3.56 0.80
N SER A 36 -12.60 2.45 0.83
CA SER A 36 -12.21 1.24 0.12
C SER A 36 -12.24 1.47 -1.40
N GLY A 37 -11.32 0.84 -2.11
CA GLY A 37 -11.15 0.96 -3.57
C GLY A 37 -10.32 2.16 -4.01
N GLY A 38 -9.80 2.96 -3.07
CA GLY A 38 -8.98 4.13 -3.35
C GLY A 38 -7.52 3.82 -3.73
N HIS A 39 -6.81 4.88 -4.08
CA HIS A 39 -5.39 4.88 -4.45
C HIS A 39 -4.54 5.47 -3.32
N ILE A 40 -3.52 4.74 -2.88
CA ILE A 40 -2.64 5.18 -1.80
C ILE A 40 -1.21 5.23 -2.31
N ARG A 41 -0.67 6.44 -2.33
CA ARG A 41 0.76 6.71 -2.58
C ARG A 41 1.49 6.78 -1.24
N MET A 42 2.60 6.08 -1.13
CA MET A 42 3.42 6.01 0.07
C MET A 42 4.89 6.30 -0.25
N ASP A 43 5.44 7.37 0.34
CA ASP A 43 6.88 7.59 0.40
C ASP A 43 7.38 7.26 1.82
N LEU A 44 8.15 6.19 1.94
CA LEU A 44 8.50 5.58 3.23
C LEU A 44 9.99 5.77 3.57
N CYS A 45 10.25 6.04 4.85
CA CYS A 45 11.59 6.09 5.42
C CYS A 45 12.27 4.72 5.44
N SER A 46 13.59 4.70 5.58
CA SER A 46 14.34 3.45 5.70
C SER A 46 14.12 2.76 7.05
N SER A 47 13.41 1.64 7.07
CA SER A 47 13.12 0.86 8.29
C SER A 47 12.47 -0.50 7.99
N GLY A 48 12.03 -1.23 9.01
CA GLY A 48 11.09 -2.34 8.83
C GLY A 48 9.65 -1.81 8.78
N ILE A 49 8.93 -2.07 7.68
CA ILE A 49 7.57 -1.58 7.49
C ILE A 49 6.67 -2.72 7.06
N GLU A 50 5.50 -2.75 7.67
CA GLU A 50 4.44 -3.68 7.33
C GLU A 50 3.21 -2.92 6.84
N ILE A 51 2.73 -3.22 5.63
CA ILE A 51 1.49 -2.72 5.07
C ILE A 51 0.46 -3.85 5.11
N VAL A 52 -0.69 -3.62 5.75
CA VAL A 52 -1.73 -4.63 5.93
C VAL A 52 -3.08 -4.12 5.47
N GLY A 53 -3.73 -4.88 4.59
CA GLY A 53 -5.12 -4.67 4.25
C GLY A 53 -6.05 -5.16 5.36
N THR A 54 -6.98 -4.31 5.77
CA THR A 54 -7.97 -4.56 6.83
C THR A 54 -9.38 -4.29 6.33
N ASP A 55 -10.40 -4.76 7.05
CA ASP A 55 -11.79 -4.45 6.71
C ASP A 55 -12.22 -3.04 7.15
N ASP A 56 -11.34 -2.30 7.84
CA ASP A 56 -11.59 -0.93 8.29
C ASP A 56 -11.52 0.05 7.11
N SER A 57 -12.44 1.02 7.08
CA SER A 57 -12.41 2.16 6.15
C SER A 57 -11.54 3.30 6.69
N ALA A 58 -10.27 3.00 6.98
CA ALA A 58 -9.32 3.93 7.56
C ALA A 58 -7.89 3.64 7.09
N VAL A 59 -7.05 4.68 7.10
CA VAL A 59 -5.59 4.54 7.09
C VAL A 59 -5.10 4.79 8.51
N ARG A 60 -4.39 3.82 9.08
CA ARG A 60 -3.81 3.88 10.43
C ARG A 60 -2.32 3.59 10.35
N VAL A 61 -1.52 4.51 10.86
CA VAL A 61 -0.06 4.37 10.97
C VAL A 61 0.29 4.23 12.44
N SER A 62 0.93 3.13 12.79
CA SER A 62 1.46 2.88 14.13
C SER A 62 2.92 2.49 14.02
N TYR A 63 3.69 2.75 15.07
CA TYR A 63 5.08 2.35 15.11
C TYR A 63 5.55 2.11 16.55
N HIS A 64 6.54 1.24 16.67
CA HIS A 64 7.20 0.92 17.91
C HIS A 64 8.73 0.83 17.71
N PRO A 65 9.51 1.23 18.73
CA PRO A 65 9.09 2.04 19.87
C PRO A 65 8.63 3.45 19.46
N GLU A 66 7.86 4.12 20.32
CA GLU A 66 7.45 5.52 20.09
C GLU A 66 8.69 6.43 20.03
N ARG A 67 8.63 7.43 19.14
CA ARG A 67 9.78 8.26 18.75
C ARG A 67 9.34 9.63 18.30
N ASP A 68 9.78 10.65 19.02
CA ASP A 68 9.49 12.06 18.71
C ASP A 68 10.03 12.53 17.36
N SER A 69 11.00 11.82 16.78
CA SER A 69 11.57 12.14 15.46
C SER A 69 10.68 11.73 14.30
N VAL A 70 9.77 10.77 14.52
CA VAL A 70 8.96 10.19 13.45
C VAL A 70 7.84 11.15 13.08
N ARG A 71 7.75 11.46 11.79
CA ARG A 71 6.71 12.32 11.23
C ARG A 71 5.83 11.52 10.28
N VAL A 72 4.53 11.57 10.55
CA VAL A 72 3.48 11.04 9.68
C VAL A 72 2.77 12.21 9.03
N ARG A 73 2.88 12.31 7.70
CA ARG A 73 2.06 13.22 6.90
C ARG A 73 1.07 12.40 6.10
N LEU A 74 -0.20 12.75 6.18
CA LEU A 74 -1.26 12.10 5.43
C LEU A 74 -2.17 13.16 4.82
N GLU A 75 -2.28 13.16 3.51
CA GLU A 75 -3.18 14.03 2.75
C GLU A 75 -4.19 13.15 2.01
N ILE A 76 -5.48 13.37 2.23
CA ILE A 76 -6.57 12.65 1.58
C ILE A 76 -7.37 13.64 0.76
N SER A 77 -7.67 13.28 -0.48
CA SER A 77 -8.62 13.98 -1.34
C SER A 77 -9.47 12.96 -2.09
N GLY A 78 -10.74 12.86 -1.71
CA GLY A 78 -11.65 11.85 -2.26
C GLY A 78 -11.17 10.43 -2.00
N ASP A 79 -10.86 9.72 -3.08
CA ASP A 79 -10.35 8.34 -3.10
C ASP A 79 -8.83 8.25 -3.25
N HIS A 80 -8.11 9.37 -3.15
CA HIS A 80 -6.65 9.42 -3.19
C HIS A 80 -6.08 9.76 -1.82
N ALA A 81 -5.02 9.05 -1.43
CA ALA A 81 -4.25 9.32 -0.21
C ALA A 81 -2.76 9.38 -0.51
N ASP A 82 -2.10 10.42 0.01
CA ASP A 82 -0.65 10.58 0.01
C ASP A 82 -0.13 10.44 1.44
N LEU A 83 0.56 9.33 1.72
CA LEU A 83 1.21 9.04 2.99
C LEU A 83 2.72 9.25 2.87
N ARG A 84 3.29 10.05 3.78
CA ARG A 84 4.74 10.14 3.96
C ARG A 84 5.13 9.81 5.39
N LEU A 85 6.03 8.84 5.54
CA LEU A 85 6.63 8.48 6.81
C LEU A 85 8.11 8.86 6.78
N THR A 86 8.53 9.76 7.67
CA THR A 86 9.90 10.30 7.69
C THR A 86 10.46 10.36 9.11
N GLY A 87 11.78 10.51 9.24
CA GLY A 87 12.44 10.65 10.56
C GLY A 87 12.54 9.34 11.35
N CYS A 88 12.43 8.20 10.67
CA CYS A 88 12.55 6.87 11.28
C CYS A 88 14.00 6.60 11.71
N PRO A 89 14.22 6.16 12.95
CA PRO A 89 15.55 5.88 13.44
C PRO A 89 16.04 4.51 12.97
N HIS A 90 17.36 4.32 12.93
CA HIS A 90 17.99 3.11 12.38
C HIS A 90 18.06 1.94 13.38
N ASN A 91 17.31 1.98 14.50
CA ASN A 91 17.46 1.05 15.63
C ASN A 91 16.19 0.22 15.91
N ASN A 92 16.06 -0.94 15.27
CA ASN A 92 14.93 -1.89 15.46
C ASN A 92 13.55 -1.24 15.34
N PHE A 93 13.45 -0.11 14.63
CA PHE A 93 12.21 0.61 14.44
C PHE A 93 11.33 -0.15 13.45
N GLN A 94 10.07 -0.33 13.83
CA GLN A 94 9.06 -0.98 13.01
C GLN A 94 7.82 -0.10 12.92
N ALA A 95 7.32 0.08 11.70
CA ALA A 95 6.05 0.74 11.45
C ALA A 95 5.05 -0.24 10.83
N ARG A 96 3.79 -0.13 11.24
CA ARG A 96 2.66 -0.86 10.68
C ARG A 96 1.66 0.15 10.11
N ILE A 97 1.32 -0.03 8.84
CA ILE A 97 0.39 0.79 8.08
C ILE A 97 -0.81 -0.09 7.73
N GLU A 98 -1.94 0.19 8.35
CA GLU A 98 -3.20 -0.50 8.08
C GLU A 98 -4.04 0.35 7.13
N ILE A 99 -4.57 -0.28 6.09
CA ILE A 99 -5.35 0.36 5.03
C ILE A 99 -6.58 -0.48 4.69
N PRO A 100 -7.57 0.04 3.94
CA PRO A 100 -8.64 -0.81 3.43
C PRO A 100 -8.09 -1.92 2.53
N LYS A 101 -8.55 -3.16 2.75
CA LYS A 101 -8.09 -4.37 2.04
C LYS A 101 -8.16 -4.23 0.53
N SER A 102 -9.20 -3.60 0.00
CA SER A 102 -9.27 -3.23 -1.41
C SER A 102 -8.64 -1.85 -1.58
N SER A 103 -7.38 -1.77 -2.01
CA SER A 103 -6.68 -0.52 -2.29
C SER A 103 -5.64 -0.71 -3.40
N ALA A 104 -5.49 0.31 -4.25
CA ALA A 104 -4.36 0.38 -5.17
C ALA A 104 -3.15 1.03 -4.48
N LEU A 105 -1.98 0.44 -4.62
CA LEU A 105 -0.76 0.86 -3.94
C LEU A 105 0.28 1.40 -4.91
N TYR A 106 0.88 2.53 -4.53
CA TYR A 106 2.15 3.02 -5.06
C TYR A 106 3.09 3.26 -3.89
N VAL A 107 4.17 2.48 -3.77
CA VAL A 107 5.06 2.51 -2.60
C VAL A 107 6.50 2.71 -3.06
N ARG A 108 7.21 3.64 -2.43
CA ARG A 108 8.64 3.88 -2.63
C ARG A 108 9.35 3.91 -1.29
N MET A 109 10.40 3.12 -1.15
CA MET A 109 11.26 3.10 0.03
C MET A 109 12.74 2.99 -0.37
N LEU A 110 13.61 3.73 0.31
CA LEU A 110 15.03 3.70 -0.01
C LEU A 110 15.67 2.38 0.43
N ALA A 111 15.58 2.04 1.71
CA ALA A 111 16.21 0.84 2.24
C ALA A 111 15.41 0.19 3.38
N GLY A 112 15.44 -1.14 3.49
CA GLY A 112 14.88 -1.82 4.66
C GLY A 112 14.16 -3.11 4.32
N GLN A 113 13.16 -3.43 5.14
CA GLN A 113 12.28 -4.58 4.98
C GLN A 113 10.88 -4.04 4.74
N LEU A 114 10.23 -4.45 3.64
CA LEU A 114 8.84 -4.12 3.37
C LEU A 114 8.02 -5.39 3.22
N ASP A 115 7.05 -5.56 4.11
CA ASP A 115 6.06 -6.61 4.06
C ASP A 115 4.72 -6.04 3.60
N VAL A 116 4.15 -6.57 2.51
CA VAL A 116 2.82 -6.19 2.04
C VAL A 116 1.90 -7.39 2.14
N ARG A 117 0.83 -7.29 2.96
CA ARG A 117 -0.05 -8.41 3.30
C ARG A 117 -1.52 -8.07 3.12
N ASP A 118 -2.31 -9.03 2.67
CA ASP A 118 -3.78 -8.93 2.67
C ASP A 118 -4.34 -7.71 1.89
N VAL A 119 -3.63 -7.16 0.91
CA VAL A 119 -4.13 -6.07 0.07
C VAL A 119 -4.54 -6.65 -1.29
N THR A 120 -5.69 -6.26 -1.80
CA THR A 120 -6.16 -6.58 -3.16
C THR A 120 -6.29 -5.31 -3.97
N GLY A 121 -5.75 -5.31 -5.19
CA GLY A 121 -5.67 -4.13 -6.03
C GLY A 121 -4.39 -4.09 -6.86
N ASP A 122 -4.24 -3.01 -7.63
CA ASP A 122 -2.97 -2.70 -8.28
C ASP A 122 -1.90 -2.49 -7.22
N LYS A 123 -0.69 -2.96 -7.51
CA LYS A 123 0.47 -2.78 -6.64
C LYS A 123 1.65 -2.35 -7.48
N ASP A 124 2.24 -1.23 -7.12
CA ASP A 124 3.49 -0.73 -7.66
C ASP A 124 4.40 -0.46 -6.47
N VAL A 125 5.35 -1.36 -6.23
CA VAL A 125 6.19 -1.35 -5.02
C VAL A 125 7.66 -1.41 -5.41
N GLU A 126 8.42 -0.38 -5.03
CA GLU A 126 9.85 -0.34 -5.31
C GLU A 126 10.68 -0.03 -4.06
N LEU A 127 11.76 -0.78 -3.89
CA LEU A 127 12.80 -0.56 -2.89
C LEU A 127 14.15 -0.36 -3.59
N SER A 128 14.98 0.56 -3.12
CA SER A 128 16.36 0.62 -3.64
C SER A 128 17.24 -0.48 -3.04
N PHE A 129 17.10 -0.75 -1.73
CA PHE A 129 17.92 -1.73 -1.01
C PHE A 129 17.12 -2.54 0.01
N GLY A 130 17.34 -3.85 0.08
CA GLY A 130 16.78 -4.71 1.13
C GLY A 130 15.77 -5.72 0.62
N GLN A 131 14.75 -6.01 1.41
CA GLN A 131 13.85 -7.13 1.19
C GLN A 131 12.42 -6.64 0.98
N LEU A 132 11.78 -7.15 -0.06
CA LEU A 132 10.37 -6.99 -0.33
C LEU A 132 9.68 -8.35 -0.25
N ASP A 133 8.81 -8.53 0.73
CA ASP A 133 7.94 -9.70 0.85
C ASP A 133 6.50 -9.26 0.55
N LEU A 134 5.96 -9.73 -0.57
CA LEU A 134 4.64 -9.32 -1.05
C LEU A 134 3.73 -10.53 -1.18
N ASP A 135 2.64 -10.52 -0.41
CA ASP A 135 1.50 -11.40 -0.58
C ASP A 135 0.70 -10.97 -1.81
N VAL A 136 0.74 -11.81 -2.84
CA VAL A 136 0.00 -11.65 -4.10
C VAL A 136 -1.48 -11.97 -3.89
N GLY A 137 -1.79 -12.81 -2.90
CA GLY A 137 -3.10 -13.41 -2.70
C GLY A 137 -3.48 -14.30 -3.89
N ARG A 138 -4.36 -13.79 -4.75
CA ARG A 138 -4.91 -14.55 -5.89
C ARG A 138 -4.24 -14.14 -7.19
N ALA A 139 -3.20 -14.89 -7.58
CA ALA A 139 -2.39 -14.62 -8.78
C ALA A 139 -3.22 -14.44 -10.06
N GLU A 140 -4.34 -15.16 -10.20
CA GLU A 140 -5.25 -15.07 -11.37
C GLU A 140 -6.01 -13.73 -11.47
N GLN A 141 -6.02 -12.91 -10.42
CA GLN A 141 -6.62 -11.57 -10.47
C GLN A 141 -5.73 -10.53 -11.17
N TYR A 142 -4.48 -10.88 -11.49
CA TYR A 142 -3.54 -9.99 -12.15
C TYR A 142 -3.53 -10.21 -13.67
N ALA A 143 -3.81 -9.13 -14.40
CA ALA A 143 -3.70 -9.06 -15.86
C ALA A 143 -2.24 -9.02 -16.31
N HIS A 144 -1.39 -8.40 -15.50
CA HIS A 144 0.01 -8.18 -15.78
C HIS A 144 0.81 -8.16 -14.48
N VAL A 145 1.92 -8.90 -14.49
CA VAL A 145 2.85 -8.99 -13.39
C VAL A 145 4.24 -8.83 -13.94
N ASP A 146 4.98 -7.88 -13.40
CA ASP A 146 6.38 -7.73 -13.68
C ASP A 146 7.14 -7.52 -12.37
N ALA A 147 8.25 -8.22 -12.22
CA ALA A 147 9.10 -8.03 -11.07
C ALA A 147 10.57 -8.17 -11.43
N SER A 148 11.42 -7.44 -10.72
CA SER A 148 12.84 -7.41 -11.01
C SER A 148 13.73 -7.09 -9.82
N VAL A 149 14.96 -7.58 -9.89
CA VAL A 149 16.05 -7.22 -8.99
C VAL A 149 17.33 -6.91 -9.79
N ASN A 150 18.01 -5.79 -9.51
CA ASN A 150 19.28 -5.51 -10.20
C ASN A 150 20.41 -6.40 -9.65
N SER A 151 20.46 -6.61 -8.34
CA SER A 151 21.43 -7.48 -7.68
C SER A 151 20.81 -8.25 -6.52
N GLY A 152 20.68 -9.57 -6.67
CA GLY A 152 20.25 -10.45 -5.58
C GLY A 152 19.30 -11.54 -6.04
N GLN A 153 18.19 -11.75 -5.32
CA GLN A 153 17.29 -12.88 -5.53
C GLN A 153 15.85 -12.43 -5.81
N LEU A 154 15.20 -13.13 -6.72
CA LEU A 154 13.79 -12.99 -7.01
C LEU A 154 13.16 -14.37 -6.89
N GLU A 155 12.30 -14.52 -5.90
CA GLU A 155 11.42 -15.67 -5.75
C GLU A 155 9.99 -15.19 -6.02
N ALA A 156 9.25 -15.90 -6.85
CA ALA A 156 7.89 -15.56 -7.22
C ALA A 156 7.07 -16.86 -7.32
N SER A 157 6.96 -17.52 -6.17
CA SER A 157 6.32 -18.83 -6.02
C SER A 157 4.84 -18.82 -6.44
N ALA A 158 4.13 -17.71 -6.22
CA ALA A 158 2.76 -17.49 -6.71
C ALA A 158 2.61 -17.63 -8.24
N PHE A 159 3.71 -17.47 -8.96
CA PHE A 159 3.79 -17.54 -10.42
C PHE A 159 4.69 -18.67 -10.92
N ALA A 160 5.14 -19.58 -10.02
CA ALA A 160 6.10 -20.64 -10.32
C ALA A 160 7.40 -20.14 -10.97
N VAL A 161 7.88 -18.96 -10.55
CA VAL A 161 9.12 -18.34 -11.04
C VAL A 161 10.14 -18.25 -9.90
N SER A 162 11.38 -18.70 -10.16
CA SER A 162 12.52 -18.54 -9.25
C SER A 162 13.77 -18.15 -10.03
N LYS A 163 14.44 -17.05 -9.65
CA LYS A 163 15.61 -16.50 -10.35
C LYS A 163 16.60 -15.84 -9.38
N GLY A 164 17.89 -16.23 -9.42
CA GLY A 164 18.97 -15.58 -8.63
C GLY A 164 20.12 -15.04 -9.49
N GLY A 165 20.75 -13.92 -9.11
CA GLY A 165 21.94 -13.34 -9.77
C GLY A 165 21.81 -11.85 -10.12
N LEU A 166 22.57 -11.36 -11.10
CA LEU A 166 22.50 -9.98 -11.58
C LEU A 166 21.41 -9.81 -12.65
N PHE A 167 20.71 -8.66 -12.61
CA PHE A 167 19.67 -8.23 -13.56
C PHE A 167 18.62 -9.29 -13.82
N ARG A 168 17.88 -9.70 -12.78
CA ARG A 168 16.81 -10.69 -12.90
C ARG A 168 15.48 -9.97 -13.03
N SER A 169 14.67 -10.41 -13.98
CA SER A 169 13.29 -9.95 -14.11
C SER A 169 12.42 -11.07 -14.64
N PHE A 170 11.11 -10.94 -14.42
CA PHE A 170 10.12 -11.68 -15.19
C PHE A 170 8.94 -10.77 -15.51
N ASP A 171 8.21 -11.16 -16.55
CA ASP A 171 6.99 -10.52 -17.04
C ASP A 171 6.00 -11.65 -17.34
N GLN A 172 4.78 -11.52 -16.84
CA GLN A 172 3.72 -12.48 -17.05
C GLN A 172 2.40 -11.74 -17.28
N ARG A 173 1.56 -12.31 -18.15
CA ARG A 173 0.20 -11.83 -18.41
C ARG A 173 -0.82 -12.87 -17.97
N GLY A 174 -2.00 -12.39 -17.60
CA GLY A 174 -3.11 -13.21 -17.13
C GLY A 174 -4.47 -12.63 -17.50
N PRO A 175 -5.56 -13.32 -17.16
CA PRO A 175 -6.93 -12.90 -17.45
C PRO A 175 -7.49 -11.88 -16.44
N GLY A 176 -6.69 -11.51 -15.44
CA GLY A 176 -7.11 -10.65 -14.34
C GLY A 176 -7.38 -9.20 -14.74
N LYS A 177 -7.61 -8.35 -13.73
CA LYS A 177 -7.85 -6.91 -13.91
C LYS A 177 -6.79 -6.02 -13.26
N TYR A 178 -5.98 -6.57 -12.36
CA TYR A 178 -4.97 -5.81 -11.62
C TYR A 178 -3.59 -5.88 -12.25
N ARG A 179 -2.73 -4.93 -11.90
CA ARG A 179 -1.30 -4.90 -12.24
C ARG A 179 -0.45 -5.06 -10.97
N LEU A 180 0.58 -5.90 -11.05
CA LEU A 180 1.61 -6.04 -10.02
C LEU A 180 2.97 -5.66 -10.60
N HIS A 181 3.59 -4.64 -10.04
CA HIS A 181 4.97 -4.24 -10.30
C HIS A 181 5.75 -4.30 -8.99
N ALA A 182 6.85 -5.05 -8.98
CA ALA A 182 7.74 -5.16 -7.82
C ALA A 182 9.21 -5.00 -8.24
N HIS A 183 9.92 -4.03 -7.67
CA HIS A 183 11.33 -3.82 -7.98
C HIS A 183 12.17 -3.67 -6.72
N VAL A 184 13.32 -4.35 -6.69
CA VAL A 184 14.38 -4.11 -5.70
C VAL A 184 15.68 -3.79 -6.42
N GLY A 185 16.34 -2.70 -6.06
CA GLY A 185 17.67 -2.39 -6.60
C GLY A 185 18.67 -3.49 -6.22
N ALA A 186 19.03 -3.59 -4.93
CA ALA A 186 19.85 -4.68 -4.42
C ALA A 186 19.25 -5.32 -3.16
N GLY A 187 19.13 -6.65 -3.16
CA GLY A 187 18.52 -7.42 -2.09
C GLY A 187 17.62 -8.51 -2.65
N GLN A 188 16.39 -8.66 -2.13
CA GLN A 188 15.52 -9.74 -2.57
C GLN A 188 14.05 -9.33 -2.66
N VAL A 189 13.37 -9.95 -3.63
CA VAL A 189 11.93 -9.91 -3.84
C VAL A 189 11.37 -11.31 -3.62
N ASP A 190 10.36 -11.45 -2.77
CA ASP A 190 9.55 -12.66 -2.64
C ASP A 190 8.08 -12.32 -2.94
N LEU A 191 7.51 -12.97 -3.95
CA LEU A 191 6.10 -12.90 -4.31
C LEU A 191 5.44 -14.26 -4.03
N ARG A 192 4.51 -14.29 -3.08
CA ARG A 192 3.88 -15.52 -2.58
C ARG A 192 2.36 -15.48 -2.62
#